data_AF-A0A2I0VG90-F1
#
_entry.id   AF-A0A2I0VG90-F1
#
_cell.length_a   1.000
_cell.length_b   1.000
_cell.length_c   1.000
_cell.angle_alpha   90.00
_cell.angle_beta   90.00
_cell.angle_gamma   90.00
#
_symmetry.space_group_name_H-M   'P 1'
#
loop_
_entity.id
_entity.type
_entity.pdbx_description
1 polymer ?
#
loop_
_entity_poly.entity_id
_entity_poly.type
_entity_poly.pdbx_seq_one_letter_code
_entity_poly.pdbx_strand_id
1 'polypeptide(L)'
;MQSDGNLVIYSDNNIVIWTSNTNRQDGDYFLLLQRDRNVVIYDNANNAIWATGTNVGNAAVDVIPHRNSTAATTGTAQNKVKELYP
;
A
#
# COMPACT_ATOMS: atom_id res chain seq x y z
N MET A 1 -3.93 -7.76 13.28
CA MET A 1 -2.89 -8.74 12.93
C MET A 1 -3.29 -10.07 13.55
N GLN A 2 -3.31 -11.15 12.78
CA GLN A 2 -3.60 -12.49 13.31
C GLN A 2 -2.33 -13.15 13.87
N SER A 3 -2.50 -14.18 14.69
CA SER A 3 -1.38 -14.92 15.32
C SER A 3 -0.50 -15.64 14.30
N ASP A 4 -1.06 -16.02 13.15
CA ASP A 4 -0.36 -16.69 12.06
C ASP A 4 0.46 -15.73 11.18
N GLY A 5 0.58 -14.46 11.55
CA GLY A 5 1.30 -13.50 10.74
C GLY A 5 0.54 -13.03 9.50
N ASN A 6 -0.77 -13.23 9.43
CA ASN A 6 -1.64 -12.66 8.40
C ASN A 6 -2.27 -11.32 8.84
N LEU A 7 -2.17 -10.29 7.99
CA LEU A 7 -2.98 -9.09 8.13
C LEU A 7 -4.27 -9.28 7.33
N VAL A 8 -5.40 -9.31 8.04
CA VAL A 8 -6.72 -9.46 7.43
C VAL A 8 -7.55 -8.23 7.75
N ILE A 9 -8.18 -7.68 6.72
CA ILE A 9 -9.15 -6.59 6.85
C ILE A 9 -10.54 -7.19 6.74
N TYR A 10 -11.37 -6.89 7.73
CA TYR A 10 -12.75 -7.35 7.81
C TYR A 10 -13.71 -6.18 7.62
N SER A 11 -14.90 -6.47 7.11
CA SER A 11 -16.06 -5.59 7.23
C SER A 11 -16.57 -5.54 8.67
N ASP A 12 -17.51 -4.64 8.93
CA ASP A 12 -18.32 -4.60 10.15
C ASP A 12 -19.03 -5.94 10.45
N ASN A 13 -19.51 -6.62 9.40
CA ASN A 13 -20.15 -7.94 9.49
C ASN A 13 -19.17 -9.13 9.57
N ASN A 14 -17.89 -8.91 9.93
CA ASN A 14 -16.85 -9.95 9.98
C ASN A 14 -16.59 -10.68 8.65
N ILE A 15 -16.88 -10.06 7.51
CA ILE A 15 -16.54 -10.62 6.19
C ILE A 15 -15.12 -10.21 5.83
N VAL A 16 -14.31 -11.16 5.35
CA VAL A 16 -12.96 -10.87 4.85
C VAL A 16 -13.05 -10.02 3.58
N ILE A 17 -12.47 -8.82 3.62
CA ILE A 17 -12.37 -7.90 2.49
C ILE A 17 -11.03 -8.09 1.77
N TRP A 18 -9.96 -8.26 2.53
CA TRP A 18 -8.60 -8.37 2.00
C TRP A 18 -7.66 -9.10 2.97
N THR A 19 -6.61 -9.71 2.44
CA THR A 19 -5.55 -10.37 3.20
C THR A 19 -4.17 -10.13 2.58
N SER A 20 -3.13 -10.04 3.42
CA SER A 20 -1.72 -9.97 2.98
C SER A 20 -1.18 -11.29 2.42
N ASN A 21 -1.90 -12.41 2.59
CA ASN A 21 -1.47 -13.75 2.19
C ASN A 21 -0.10 -14.16 2.75
N THR A 22 0.17 -13.77 4.01
CA THR A 22 1.45 -14.05 4.67
C THR A 22 1.39 -15.23 5.64
N ASN A 23 0.24 -15.89 5.80
CA ASN A 23 -0.06 -17.00 6.73
C ASN A 23 1.14 -17.95 7.01
N ARG A 24 1.86 -17.67 8.09
CA ARG A 24 2.99 -18.44 8.63
C ARG A 24 2.53 -19.29 9.82
N GLN A 25 3.46 -19.57 10.74
CA GLN A 25 3.21 -20.26 12.00
C GLN A 25 2.72 -19.24 13.04
N ASP A 26 2.04 -19.72 14.07
CA ASP A 26 1.67 -18.88 15.21
C ASP A 26 2.91 -18.22 15.83
N GLY A 27 2.81 -16.91 16.07
CA GLY A 27 3.90 -16.11 16.61
C GLY A 27 3.54 -14.64 16.76
N ASP A 28 4.55 -13.85 17.12
CA ASP A 28 4.42 -12.40 17.28
C ASP A 28 4.80 -11.69 15.98
N TYR A 29 3.90 -10.85 15.49
CA TYR A 29 4.06 -10.08 14.27
C TYR A 29 3.55 -8.67 14.46
N PHE A 30 4.16 -7.71 13.77
CA PHE A 30 3.75 -6.32 13.85
C PHE A 30 3.77 -5.62 12.49
N LEU A 31 2.86 -4.65 12.34
CA LEU A 31 2.75 -3.78 11.17
C LEU A 31 3.39 -2.43 11.50
N LEU A 32 4.30 -1.97 10.66
CA LEU A 32 5.01 -0.70 10.86
C LEU A 32 4.81 0.22 9.64
N LEU A 33 4.32 1.44 9.88
CA LEU A 33 4.43 2.55 8.94
C LEU A 33 5.82 3.19 9.12
N GLN A 34 6.67 2.99 8.12
CA GLN A 34 8.04 3.49 8.10
C GLN A 34 8.10 4.96 7.69
N ARG A 35 9.22 5.63 8.00
CA ARG A 35 9.43 7.06 7.68
C ARG A 35 9.42 7.34 6.17
N ASP A 36 9.81 6.38 5.36
CA ASP A 36 9.81 6.47 3.90
C ASP A 36 8.42 6.30 3.26
N ARG A 37 7.37 6.14 4.08
CA ARG A 37 5.96 5.92 3.70
C ARG A 37 5.66 4.50 3.21
N ASN A 38 6.54 3.54 3.48
CA ASN A 38 6.22 2.12 3.33
C ASN A 38 5.42 1.61 4.52
N VAL A 39 4.51 0.67 4.26
CA VAL A 39 3.89 -0.13 5.32
C VAL A 39 4.43 -1.55 5.19
N VAL A 40 5.03 -2.05 6.26
CA VAL A 40 5.75 -3.33 6.27
C VAL A 40 5.28 -4.20 7.42
N ILE A 41 5.09 -5.49 7.16
CA ILE A 41 4.88 -6.49 8.21
C ILE A 41 6.22 -7.11 8.56
N TYR A 42 6.49 -7.22 9.86
CA TYR A 42 7.68 -7.84 10.42
C TYR A 42 7.31 -9.02 11.33
N ASP A 43 8.20 -10.01 11.37
CA ASP A 43 8.22 -11.01 12.45
C ASP A 43 8.97 -10.47 13.69
N ASN A 44 8.91 -11.22 14.79
CA ASN A 44 9.59 -10.87 16.04
C ASN A 44 11.13 -10.84 15.97
N ALA A 45 11.72 -11.40 14.91
CA ALA A 45 13.15 -11.35 14.63
C ALA A 45 13.52 -10.14 13.75
N ASN A 46 12.56 -9.24 13.49
CA ASN A 46 12.68 -8.06 12.62
C ASN A 46 12.92 -8.39 11.14
N ASN A 47 12.53 -9.56 10.66
CA ASN A 47 12.52 -9.86 9.23
C ASN A 47 11.27 -9.28 8.58
N ALA A 48 11.44 -8.55 7.48
CA ALA A 48 10.31 -8.09 6.68
C ALA A 48 9.68 -9.27 5.95
N ILE A 49 8.39 -9.51 6.17
CA ILE A 49 7.66 -10.63 5.54
C ILE A 49 6.79 -10.18 4.38
N TRP A 50 6.39 -8.91 4.35
CA TRP A 50 5.60 -8.28 3.28
C TRP A 50 5.70 -6.75 3.35
N ALA A 51 5.54 -6.06 2.22
CA ALA A 51 5.51 -4.60 2.16
C ALA A 51 4.52 -4.09 1.08
N THR A 52 3.96 -2.90 1.29
CA THR A 52 3.12 -2.20 0.29
C THR A 52 3.91 -1.74 -0.93
N GLY A 53 5.22 -1.50 -0.79
CA GLY A 53 6.06 -0.94 -1.85
C GLY A 53 5.76 0.53 -2.12
N THR A 54 5.18 1.24 -1.16
CA THR A 54 4.82 2.67 -1.26
C THR A 54 5.94 3.58 -0.76
N ASN A 55 7.10 3.01 -0.43
CA ASN A 55 8.28 3.79 -0.10
C ASN A 55 8.60 4.75 -1.25
N VAL A 56 8.71 6.03 -0.93
CA VAL A 56 9.31 6.99 -1.83
C VAL A 56 10.56 7.52 -1.16
N GLY A 57 11.62 7.70 -1.96
CA GLY A 57 12.84 8.34 -1.51
C GLY A 57 12.60 9.81 -1.13
N ASN A 58 13.66 10.61 -1.04
CA ASN A 58 13.49 12.07 -1.08
C ASN A 58 12.61 12.37 -2.28
N ALA A 59 11.38 12.84 -2.03
CA ALA A 59 10.42 13.09 -3.09
C ALA A 59 11.11 14.06 -4.04
N ALA A 60 11.51 13.59 -5.23
CA ALA A 60 11.92 14.49 -6.27
C ALA A 60 10.68 15.35 -6.51
N VAL A 61 10.77 16.62 -6.12
CA VAL A 61 9.78 17.60 -6.57
C VAL A 61 10.00 17.65 -8.07
N ASP A 62 9.18 16.91 -8.81
CA ASP A 62 9.17 16.98 -10.26
C ASP A 62 8.55 18.33 -10.61
N VAL A 63 9.37 19.39 -10.55
CA VAL A 63 9.00 20.69 -11.09
C VAL A 63 9.03 20.50 -12.60
N ILE A 64 7.87 20.21 -13.18
CA ILE A 64 7.67 20.28 -14.62
C ILE A 64 7.40 21.75 -14.94
N PRO A 65 8.38 22.55 -15.40
CA PRO A 65 8.06 23.84 -15.99
C PRO A 65 7.22 23.55 -17.24
N HIS A 66 5.93 23.86 -17.18
CA HIS A 66 5.05 23.76 -18.34
C HIS A 66 5.50 24.77 -19.40
N ARG A 67 6.34 24.32 -20.33
CA ARG A 67 6.41 24.89 -21.68
C ARG A 67 5.25 24.29 -22.45
N ASN A 68 4.54 25.14 -23.19
CA ASN A 68 3.32 24.88 -23.97
C ASN A 68 3.36 23.59 -24.84
N SER A 69 3.32 22.42 -24.21
CA SER A 69 3.24 21.08 -24.79
C SER A 69 2.94 20.12 -23.65
N THR A 70 1.87 19.35 -23.81
CA THR A 70 1.35 18.39 -22.83
C THR A 70 2.46 17.52 -22.24
N ALA A 71 2.73 17.70 -20.95
CA ALA A 71 3.59 16.81 -20.18
C ALA A 71 2.87 15.46 -20.05
N ALA A 72 3.22 14.52 -20.91
CA ALA A 72 2.89 13.12 -20.72
C ALA A 72 3.83 12.56 -19.64
N THR A 73 3.64 12.96 -18.38
CA THR A 73 3.96 12.06 -17.27
C THR A 73 3.01 10.88 -17.48
N THR A 74 3.53 9.66 -17.60
CA THR A 74 2.78 8.44 -17.90
C THR A 74 1.65 8.22 -16.89
N GLY A 75 0.51 8.87 -17.16
CA GLY A 75 -0.72 8.78 -16.41
C GLY A 75 -1.63 7.79 -17.11
N THR A 76 -1.44 6.51 -16.83
CA THR A 76 -2.50 5.50 -17.07
C THR A 76 -3.74 5.74 -16.20
N ALA A 77 -3.79 6.78 -15.37
CA ALA A 77 -4.93 7.15 -14.57
C ALA A 77 -5.24 8.67 -14.59
N GLN A 78 -5.26 9.31 -15.77
CA GLN A 78 -5.97 10.59 -15.90
C GLN A 78 -7.47 10.32 -16.03
N ASN A 79 -8.15 10.22 -14.88
CA ASN A 79 -9.58 10.43 -14.70
C ASN A 79 -10.52 9.91 -15.81
N LYS A 80 -10.99 8.66 -15.70
CA LYS A 80 -12.33 8.32 -16.19
C LYS A 80 -13.32 8.48 -15.04
N VAL A 81 -13.75 9.71 -14.80
CA VAL A 81 -14.96 9.95 -14.02
C VAL A 81 -16.11 9.47 -14.92
N LYS A 82 -16.61 8.25 -14.69
CA LYS A 82 -17.94 7.88 -15.17
C LYS A 82 -18.94 8.55 -14.23
N GLU A 83 -19.30 9.78 -14.55
CA GLU A 83 -20.64 10.22 -14.20
C GLU A 83 -21.66 9.37 -14.97
N LEU A 84 -22.89 9.33 -14.45
CA LEU A 84 -24.13 8.79 -15.03
C LEU A 84 -24.57 7.42 -14.47
N TYR A 85 -25.26 7.49 -13.32
CA TYR A 85 -26.51 6.76 -13.12
C TYR A 85 -27.61 7.41 -13.96
N PRO A 86 -28.58 6.62 -14.43
CA PRO A 86 -30.00 6.91 -14.21
C PRO A 86 -30.58 6.04 -13.09
#